data_AF-A0A4D4L4C9-F1
#
_entry.id   AF-A0A4D4L4C9-F1
#
_cell.length_a   1.000
_cell.length_b   1.000
_cell.length_c   1.000
_cell.angle_alpha   90.00
_cell.angle_beta   90.00
_cell.angle_gamma   90.00
#
_symmetry.space_group_name_H-M   'P 1'
#
loop_
_entity.id
_entity.type
_entity.pdbx_description
1 polymer ?
#
loop_
_entity_poly.entity_id
_entity_poly.type
_entity_poly.pdbx_seq_one_letter_code
_entity_poly.pdbx_strand_id
1 'polypeptide(L)'
;MHTGRTRIRRRRRTGKTWESAVTTHDGDKLTAGYHLLDPLADVRRPGDADCDVYLTGTVFLDIIFTGLDSAPVRGTESWARGMGSSPGGVANMATALARLGLRTSLAAAFGDDHYGDYCRDALDHGEGIDLSLSRTIPGWHSPVTVSMAYEGERTMVSHGHEAPPPEEPAPSSPPPARAAVASLVPGRGQEWVAEAARRGSTVFADVGWDDTGRWDPADLAELEHCEAFLPNAEEAMRYTRTDCPRAAARALADLVPLAVVTLGSEGAYAVDGRTGETAEVPAISVEALDPTGPGTCSSPVSSPARSPGGRSPTGWPSPG
;
A
#
# COMPACT_ATOMS: atom_id res chain seq x y z
N MET A 1 29.83 -4.74 47.46
CA MET A 1 28.60 -4.73 48.29
C MET A 1 27.80 -3.46 48.04
N HIS A 2 26.85 -3.45 47.11
CA HIS A 2 25.57 -2.77 47.29
C HIS A 2 24.61 -3.19 46.18
N THR A 3 23.51 -3.80 46.60
CA THR A 3 22.40 -4.33 45.83
C THR A 3 21.41 -3.21 45.49
N GLY A 4 20.93 -3.13 44.24
CA GLY A 4 19.83 -2.24 43.84
C GLY A 4 18.78 -3.01 43.04
N ARG A 5 17.70 -3.43 43.70
CA ARG A 5 16.55 -4.16 43.13
C ARG A 5 15.65 -3.20 42.32
N THR A 6 15.39 -3.51 41.05
CA THR A 6 14.34 -2.86 40.26
C THR A 6 12.97 -3.48 40.58
N ARG A 7 12.06 -2.69 41.17
CA ARG A 7 10.68 -3.09 41.47
C ARG A 7 9.79 -2.87 40.24
N ILE A 8 9.19 -3.94 39.72
CA ILE A 8 8.10 -3.90 38.74
C ILE A 8 6.81 -3.47 39.45
N ARG A 9 6.26 -2.30 39.11
CA ARG A 9 4.92 -1.85 39.57
C ARG A 9 3.85 -2.25 38.54
N ARG A 10 3.07 -3.29 38.85
CA ARG A 10 1.79 -3.57 38.17
C ARG A 10 0.78 -2.49 38.54
N ARG A 11 0.20 -1.76 37.55
CA ARG A 11 -0.99 -0.93 37.77
C ARG A 11 -2.25 -1.75 37.44
N ARG A 12 -3.12 -1.89 38.44
CA ARG A 12 -4.51 -2.38 38.30
C ARG A 12 -5.35 -1.33 37.58
N ARG A 13 -6.26 -1.79 36.73
CA ARG A 13 -7.30 -1.00 36.05
C ARG A 13 -8.57 -1.05 36.92
N THR A 14 -9.03 0.11 37.40
CA THR A 14 -10.35 0.28 38.04
C THR A 14 -11.16 1.31 37.25
N GLY A 15 -12.48 1.12 37.24
CA GLY A 15 -13.38 1.54 36.17
C GLY A 15 -13.87 2.98 36.15
N LYS A 16 -14.46 3.30 34.99
CA LYS A 16 -15.66 4.12 34.68
C LYS A 16 -15.95 5.33 35.57
N THR A 17 -15.67 6.53 35.05
CA THR A 17 -16.63 7.61 34.67
C THR A 17 -15.82 8.84 34.29
N TRP A 18 -16.09 9.44 33.11
CA TRP A 18 -15.55 10.75 32.73
C TRP A 18 -16.68 11.77 32.87
N GLU A 19 -16.51 12.69 33.81
CA GLU A 19 -17.37 13.84 34.02
C GLU A 19 -16.80 15.00 33.19
N SER A 20 -17.63 15.56 32.31
CA SER A 20 -17.29 16.65 31.42
C SER A 20 -17.06 17.94 32.19
N ALA A 21 -15.86 18.50 32.11
CA ALA A 21 -15.58 19.88 32.49
C ALA A 21 -15.07 20.63 31.26
N VAL A 22 -15.97 21.38 30.63
CA VAL A 22 -15.65 22.41 29.65
C VAL A 22 -15.30 23.67 30.43
N THR A 23 -14.08 24.16 30.28
CA THR A 23 -13.74 25.53 30.64
C THR A 23 -12.87 26.11 29.52
N THR A 24 -13.47 27.00 28.75
CA THR A 24 -12.84 27.75 27.66
C THR A 24 -12.04 28.92 28.21
N HIS A 25 -10.77 29.05 27.80
CA HIS A 25 -10.16 30.36 27.55
C HIS A 25 -9.03 30.23 26.51
N ASP A 26 -9.20 31.00 25.45
CA ASP A 26 -8.27 31.40 24.38
C ASP A 26 -7.41 30.34 23.66
N GLY A 27 -7.78 30.13 22.38
CA GLY A 27 -6.83 30.39 21.30
C GLY A 27 -6.04 29.22 20.72
N ASP A 28 -6.05 28.03 21.32
CA ASP A 28 -5.36 26.87 20.75
C ASP A 28 -6.33 25.94 19.99
N LYS A 29 -6.02 25.74 18.71
CA LYS A 29 -6.63 24.72 17.86
C LYS A 29 -6.52 23.38 18.59
N LEU A 30 -7.66 22.79 18.92
CA LEU A 30 -7.77 21.41 19.38
C LEU A 30 -7.31 20.48 18.25
N THR A 31 -6.01 20.22 18.15
CA THR A 31 -5.54 19.01 17.50
C THR A 31 -5.88 17.85 18.42
N ALA A 32 -6.92 17.09 18.07
CA ALA A 32 -7.20 15.82 18.72
C ALA A 32 -5.98 14.91 18.47
N GLY A 33 -5.06 14.90 19.42
CA GLY A 33 -3.83 14.14 19.37
C GLY A 33 -4.13 12.65 19.41
N TYR A 34 -4.28 12.03 18.24
CA TYR A 34 -3.75 10.68 18.07
C TYR A 34 -2.24 10.83 18.27
N HIS A 35 -1.69 10.20 19.29
CA HIS A 35 -0.25 9.99 19.34
C HIS A 35 0.11 9.20 18.10
N LEU A 36 0.57 9.88 17.04
CA LEU A 36 1.14 9.24 15.87
C LEU A 36 2.26 8.35 16.42
N LEU A 37 2.13 7.04 16.20
CA LEU A 37 3.24 6.12 16.45
C LEU A 37 4.41 6.65 15.62
N ASP A 38 5.53 6.99 16.24
CA ASP A 38 6.75 7.33 15.52
C ASP A 38 7.77 6.22 15.79
N PRO A 39 7.79 5.16 14.95
CA PRO A 39 8.66 4.01 15.18
C PRO A 39 10.14 4.36 15.04
N LEU A 40 10.47 5.53 14.48
CA LEU A 40 11.83 5.95 14.21
C LEU A 40 12.31 7.08 15.14
N ALA A 41 11.50 7.53 16.10
CA ALA A 41 11.84 8.63 17.00
C ALA A 41 13.20 8.45 17.69
N ASP A 42 13.52 7.22 18.12
CA ASP A 42 14.76 6.92 18.85
C ASP A 42 16.00 6.79 17.93
N VAL A 43 15.80 6.66 16.62
CA VAL A 43 16.90 6.47 15.65
C VAL A 43 17.16 7.68 14.77
N ARG A 44 16.21 8.60 14.61
CA ARG A 44 16.42 9.86 13.85
C ARG A 44 17.37 10.79 14.60
N ARG A 45 18.35 11.34 13.88
CA ARG A 45 19.38 12.24 14.39
C ARG A 45 19.26 13.62 13.75
N PRO A 46 19.73 14.68 14.43
CA PRO A 46 19.89 15.98 13.80
C PRO A 46 20.79 15.89 12.57
N GLY A 47 20.28 16.26 11.39
CA GLY A 47 20.99 16.19 10.12
C GLY A 47 20.67 14.97 9.25
N ASP A 48 19.84 14.03 9.74
CA ASP A 48 19.26 12.99 8.89
C ASP A 48 18.32 13.62 7.85
N ALA A 49 18.08 12.90 6.75
CA ALA A 49 17.11 13.31 5.75
C ALA A 49 15.71 13.49 6.36
N ASP A 50 14.97 14.49 5.89
CA ASP A 50 13.60 14.73 6.35
C ASP A 50 12.62 13.64 5.90
N CYS A 51 13.01 12.86 4.87
CA CYS A 51 12.27 11.72 4.34
C CYS A 51 12.83 10.39 4.89
N ASP A 52 11.95 9.56 5.46
CA ASP A 52 12.30 8.19 5.85
C ASP A 52 12.24 7.25 4.66
N VAL A 53 11.16 7.33 3.86
CA VAL A 53 10.92 6.44 2.73
C VAL A 53 10.47 7.21 1.50
N TYR A 54 11.21 7.03 0.41
CA TYR A 54 10.87 7.55 -0.91
C TYR A 54 10.21 6.46 -1.77
N LEU A 55 9.14 6.80 -2.47
CA LEU A 55 8.47 5.93 -3.42
C LEU A 55 8.29 6.64 -4.77
N THR A 56 8.30 5.87 -5.84
CA THR A 56 7.94 6.34 -7.18
C THR A 56 7.17 5.26 -7.92
N GLY A 57 6.18 5.66 -8.71
CA GLY A 57 5.36 4.73 -9.46
C GLY A 57 4.04 5.34 -9.94
N THR A 58 3.19 4.48 -10.49
CA THR A 58 1.88 4.89 -11.00
C THR A 58 0.84 4.89 -9.89
N VAL A 59 0.15 6.02 -9.73
CA VAL A 59 -1.05 6.14 -8.90
C VAL A 59 -2.27 5.88 -9.77
N PHE A 60 -3.14 4.99 -9.31
CA PHE A 60 -4.43 4.73 -9.92
C PHE A 60 -5.53 5.34 -9.05
N LEU A 61 -6.66 5.69 -9.65
CA LEU A 61 -7.94 5.74 -8.93
C LEU A 61 -8.53 4.33 -8.95
N ASP A 62 -8.58 3.69 -7.79
CA ASP A 62 -9.23 2.40 -7.64
C ASP A 62 -10.73 2.61 -7.38
N ILE A 63 -11.58 1.93 -8.14
CA ILE A 63 -13.03 1.81 -7.93
C ILE A 63 -13.29 0.35 -7.55
N ILE A 64 -13.77 0.15 -6.34
CA ILE A 64 -13.87 -1.18 -5.73
C ILE A 64 -15.34 -1.54 -5.54
N PHE A 65 -15.81 -2.59 -6.21
CA PHE A 65 -17.13 -3.17 -6.00
C PHE A 65 -17.06 -4.35 -5.05
N THR A 66 -17.89 -4.33 -4.01
CA THR A 66 -17.95 -5.39 -2.99
C THR A 66 -19.33 -5.99 -2.88
N GLY A 67 -19.37 -7.23 -2.37
CA GLY A 67 -20.61 -7.95 -2.14
C GLY A 67 -21.32 -8.33 -3.43
N LEU A 68 -20.58 -8.67 -4.49
CA LEU A 68 -21.11 -9.38 -5.65
C LEU A 68 -21.27 -10.87 -5.31
N ASP A 69 -22.40 -11.47 -5.67
CA ASP A 69 -22.65 -12.89 -5.38
C ASP A 69 -21.94 -13.82 -6.40
N SER A 70 -21.71 -13.34 -7.62
CA SER A 70 -21.03 -14.07 -8.69
C SER A 70 -20.30 -13.13 -9.65
N ALA A 71 -19.49 -13.70 -10.54
CA ALA A 71 -18.88 -12.98 -11.65
C ALA A 71 -19.95 -12.23 -12.49
N PRO A 72 -19.66 -11.00 -12.97
CA PRO A 72 -20.54 -10.32 -13.91
C PRO A 72 -20.76 -11.15 -15.18
N VAL A 73 -22.03 -11.37 -15.54
CA VAL A 73 -22.39 -12.18 -16.72
C VAL A 73 -22.55 -11.28 -17.95
N ARG A 74 -21.93 -11.67 -19.06
CA ARG A 74 -22.03 -10.93 -20.34
C ARG A 74 -23.48 -10.66 -20.71
N GLY A 75 -23.78 -9.40 -21.04
CA GLY A 75 -25.12 -8.97 -21.47
C GLY A 75 -26.13 -8.80 -20.32
N THR A 76 -25.69 -8.91 -19.07
CA THR A 76 -26.51 -8.65 -17.88
C THR A 76 -25.99 -7.46 -17.10
N GLU A 77 -26.86 -6.88 -16.28
CA GLU A 77 -26.47 -5.91 -15.27
C GLU A 77 -26.28 -6.63 -13.93
N SER A 78 -25.18 -6.34 -13.23
CA SER A 78 -24.89 -6.87 -11.90
C SER A 78 -24.85 -5.71 -10.89
N TRP A 79 -25.52 -5.88 -9.76
CA TRP A 79 -25.63 -4.86 -8.73
C TRP A 79 -24.76 -5.23 -7.52
N ALA A 80 -23.69 -4.47 -7.30
CA ALA A 80 -22.87 -4.61 -6.10
C ALA A 80 -23.59 -4.04 -4.87
N ARG A 81 -23.40 -4.68 -3.71
CA ARG A 81 -23.97 -4.22 -2.43
C ARG A 81 -23.18 -3.05 -1.84
N GLY A 82 -21.89 -2.97 -2.15
CA GLY A 82 -20.99 -1.91 -1.71
C GLY A 82 -20.11 -1.41 -2.84
N MET A 83 -19.67 -0.17 -2.71
CA MET A 83 -18.69 0.45 -3.59
C MET A 83 -17.83 1.41 -2.79
N GLY A 84 -16.55 1.49 -3.14
CA GLY A 84 -15.60 2.47 -2.60
C GLY A 84 -14.67 2.98 -3.68
N SER A 85 -14.03 4.10 -3.40
CA SER A 85 -12.93 4.63 -4.21
C SER A 85 -11.73 4.97 -3.33
N SER A 86 -10.53 4.76 -3.84
CA SER A 86 -9.30 5.14 -3.15
C SER A 86 -8.15 5.33 -4.15
N PRO A 87 -7.09 6.07 -3.77
CA PRO A 87 -5.81 5.95 -4.47
C PRO A 87 -5.30 4.50 -4.43
N GLY A 88 -4.78 4.01 -5.55
CA GLY A 88 -4.24 2.67 -5.73
C GLY A 88 -2.86 2.67 -6.40
N GLY A 89 -2.35 1.48 -6.73
CA GLY A 89 -0.98 1.30 -7.24
C GLY A 89 0.06 1.59 -6.15
N VAL A 90 1.09 2.36 -6.48
CA VAL A 90 2.17 2.71 -5.53
C VAL A 90 1.65 3.45 -4.29
N ALA A 91 0.49 4.11 -4.41
CA ALA A 91 -0.17 4.80 -3.31
C ALA A 91 -0.52 3.86 -2.14
N ASN A 92 -0.84 2.59 -2.42
CA ASN A 92 -1.15 1.61 -1.37
C ASN A 92 0.01 1.42 -0.39
N MET A 93 1.23 1.31 -0.92
CA MET A 93 2.44 1.18 -0.12
C MET A 93 2.74 2.49 0.63
N ALA A 94 2.62 3.63 -0.06
CA ALA A 94 2.87 4.94 0.54
C ALA A 94 1.92 5.20 1.72
N THR A 95 0.63 4.92 1.57
CA THR A 95 -0.37 5.04 2.63
C THR A 95 -0.08 4.09 3.80
N ALA A 96 0.30 2.83 3.52
CA ALA A 96 0.65 1.89 4.58
C ALA A 96 1.86 2.37 5.41
N LEU A 97 2.91 2.87 4.74
CA LEU A 97 4.11 3.39 5.38
C LEU A 97 3.83 4.66 6.20
N ALA A 98 3.02 5.58 5.66
CA ALA A 98 2.59 6.79 6.37
C ALA A 98 1.80 6.44 7.64
N ARG A 99 0.87 5.49 7.56
CA ARG A 99 0.08 5.00 8.70
C ARG A 99 0.90 4.27 9.75
N LEU A 100 2.04 3.69 9.37
CA LEU A 100 3.03 3.14 10.29
C LEU A 100 3.89 4.22 10.97
N GLY A 101 3.71 5.50 10.61
CA GLY A 101 4.40 6.64 11.22
C GLY A 101 5.66 7.10 10.50
N LEU A 102 5.90 6.61 9.28
CA LEU A 102 7.08 6.98 8.49
C LEU A 102 6.83 8.27 7.72
N ARG A 103 7.85 9.15 7.68
CA ARG A 103 7.84 10.34 6.84
C ARG A 103 8.01 9.90 5.38
N THR A 104 6.90 9.84 4.67
CA THR A 104 6.79 9.20 3.37
C THR A 104 6.72 10.26 2.27
N SER A 105 7.56 10.13 1.25
CA SER A 105 7.53 10.98 0.06
C SER A 105 7.19 10.14 -1.16
N LEU A 106 6.26 10.62 -1.99
CA LEU A 106 5.83 9.94 -3.20
C LEU A 106 6.03 10.86 -4.41
N ALA A 107 6.84 10.41 -5.36
CA ALA A 107 6.97 11.01 -6.68
C ALA A 107 6.12 10.25 -7.70
N ALA A 108 5.00 10.84 -8.11
CA ALA A 108 4.10 10.27 -9.11
C ALA A 108 3.61 11.34 -10.09
N ALA A 109 3.15 10.90 -11.24
CA ALA A 109 2.37 11.74 -12.15
C ALA A 109 0.89 11.63 -11.78
N PHE A 110 0.17 12.75 -11.78
CA PHE A 110 -1.28 12.73 -11.77
C PHE A 110 -1.85 13.67 -12.84
N GLY A 111 -3.01 13.33 -13.39
CA GLY A 111 -3.72 14.15 -14.38
C GLY A 111 -4.27 15.44 -13.80
N ASP A 112 -4.56 16.42 -14.65
CA ASP A 112 -5.28 17.65 -14.31
C ASP A 112 -6.82 17.45 -14.32
N ASP A 113 -7.27 16.21 -14.12
CA ASP A 113 -8.67 15.82 -14.03
C ASP A 113 -9.12 15.63 -12.56
N HIS A 114 -10.43 15.46 -12.36
CA HIS A 114 -11.02 15.28 -11.03
C HIS A 114 -10.50 14.03 -10.29
N TYR A 115 -10.07 13.00 -11.01
CA TYR A 115 -9.50 11.81 -10.41
C TYR A 115 -8.10 12.09 -9.86
N GLY A 116 -7.29 12.84 -10.60
CA GLY A 116 -5.98 13.31 -10.16
C GLY A 116 -6.08 14.22 -8.94
N ASP A 117 -7.03 15.17 -8.95
CA ASP A 117 -7.29 16.05 -7.80
C ASP A 117 -7.71 15.26 -6.55
N TYR A 118 -8.65 14.32 -6.70
CA TYR A 118 -9.08 13.45 -5.61
C TYR A 118 -7.92 12.63 -5.03
N CYS A 119 -7.11 12.00 -5.89
CA CYS A 119 -5.99 11.19 -5.44
C CYS A 119 -4.91 12.02 -4.75
N ARG A 120 -4.62 13.23 -5.25
CA ARG A 120 -3.69 14.15 -4.58
C ARG A 120 -4.19 14.56 -3.21
N ASP A 121 -5.45 15.00 -3.11
CA ASP A 121 -6.03 15.44 -1.84
C ASP A 121 -6.05 14.32 -0.80
N ALA A 122 -6.44 13.11 -1.22
CA ALA A 122 -6.46 11.94 -0.35
C ALA A 122 -5.07 11.56 0.18
N LEU A 123 -4.02 11.68 -0.64
CA LEU A 123 -2.66 11.31 -0.23
C LEU A 123 -1.97 12.41 0.59
N ASP A 124 -2.06 13.66 0.16
CA ASP A 124 -1.42 14.81 0.83
C ASP A 124 -2.16 15.16 2.12
N HIS A 125 -3.42 15.60 2.03
CA HIS A 125 -4.19 16.01 3.20
C HIS A 125 -4.73 14.84 4.02
N GLY A 126 -5.11 13.75 3.36
CA GLY A 126 -5.71 12.59 4.03
C GLY A 126 -4.69 11.72 4.78
N GLU A 127 -3.53 11.45 4.18
CA GLU A 127 -2.51 10.55 4.74
C GLU A 127 -1.22 11.26 5.16
N GLY A 128 -1.03 12.55 4.83
CA GLY A 128 0.17 13.30 5.19
C GLY A 128 1.41 12.89 4.38
N ILE A 129 1.22 12.37 3.16
CA ILE A 129 2.30 11.96 2.27
C ILE A 129 2.83 13.18 1.51
N ASP A 130 4.15 13.38 1.54
CA ASP A 130 4.79 14.48 0.82
C ASP A 130 4.77 14.24 -0.70
N LEU A 131 3.99 15.04 -1.41
CA LEU A 131 3.85 15.03 -2.87
C LEU A 131 4.65 16.13 -3.57
N SER A 132 5.60 16.81 -2.90
CA SER A 132 6.37 17.92 -3.48
C SER A 132 7.17 17.54 -4.73
N LEU A 133 7.50 16.26 -4.90
CA LEU A 133 8.19 15.70 -6.06
C LEU A 133 7.25 15.12 -7.13
N SER A 134 5.94 15.13 -6.85
CA SER A 134 4.93 14.71 -7.80
C SER A 134 4.59 15.81 -8.80
N ARG A 135 4.02 15.42 -9.95
CA ARG A 135 3.71 16.35 -11.04
C ARG A 135 2.24 16.28 -11.43
N THR A 136 1.70 17.43 -11.80
CA THR A 136 0.42 17.53 -12.52
C THR A 136 0.72 17.65 -14.00
N ILE A 137 0.19 16.74 -14.82
CA ILE A 137 0.43 16.74 -16.26
C ILE A 137 -0.83 17.23 -16.98
N PRO A 138 -0.80 18.42 -17.61
CA PRO A 138 -1.96 18.96 -18.31
C PRO A 138 -2.44 18.07 -19.46
N GLY A 139 -3.74 17.78 -19.52
CA GLY A 139 -4.37 16.98 -20.56
C GLY A 139 -4.02 15.48 -20.53
N TRP A 140 -3.34 15.00 -19.49
CA TRP A 140 -3.09 13.57 -19.29
C TRP A 140 -4.16 12.97 -18.37
N HIS A 141 -4.78 11.88 -18.82
CA HIS A 141 -5.85 11.22 -18.08
C HIS A 141 -5.31 10.34 -16.95
N SER A 142 -5.89 10.49 -15.77
CA SER A 142 -5.52 9.69 -14.60
C SER A 142 -5.81 8.19 -14.82
N PRO A 143 -4.87 7.29 -14.48
CA PRO A 143 -5.11 5.86 -14.52
C PRO A 143 -6.23 5.44 -13.55
N VAL A 144 -7.06 4.47 -13.96
CA VAL A 144 -8.18 3.95 -13.18
C VAL A 144 -8.11 2.43 -13.14
N THR A 145 -8.34 1.84 -11.98
CA THR A 145 -8.54 0.38 -11.85
C THR A 145 -9.90 0.09 -11.25
N VAL A 146 -10.69 -0.74 -11.92
CA VAL A 146 -11.92 -1.29 -11.34
C VAL A 146 -11.59 -2.65 -10.74
N SER A 147 -11.84 -2.82 -9.45
CA SER A 147 -11.69 -4.07 -8.71
C SER A 147 -13.07 -4.64 -8.36
N MET A 148 -13.26 -5.93 -8.58
CA MET A 148 -14.49 -6.65 -8.25
C MET A 148 -14.12 -7.92 -7.48
N ALA A 149 -14.69 -8.06 -6.28
CA ALA A 149 -14.55 -9.25 -5.46
C ALA A 149 -15.83 -10.09 -5.50
N TYR A 150 -15.70 -11.37 -5.90
CA TYR A 150 -16.79 -12.34 -5.95
C TYR A 150 -16.22 -13.76 -5.82
N GLU A 151 -16.99 -14.70 -5.27
CA GLU A 151 -16.59 -16.11 -5.12
C GLU A 151 -15.24 -16.34 -4.41
N GLY A 152 -14.83 -15.41 -3.54
CA GLY A 152 -13.54 -15.47 -2.84
C GLY A 152 -12.34 -15.04 -3.67
N GLU A 153 -12.56 -14.67 -4.94
CA GLU A 153 -11.56 -14.21 -5.89
C GLU A 153 -11.72 -12.71 -6.18
N ARG A 154 -10.69 -12.14 -6.80
CA ARG A 154 -10.69 -10.76 -7.28
C ARG A 154 -10.37 -10.70 -8.77
N THR A 155 -11.10 -9.85 -9.48
CA THR A 155 -10.79 -9.48 -10.86
C THR A 155 -10.59 -7.98 -10.96
N MET A 156 -9.55 -7.56 -11.69
CA MET A 156 -9.36 -6.15 -12.01
C MET A 156 -9.42 -5.90 -13.50
N VAL A 157 -9.85 -4.68 -13.84
CA VAL A 157 -9.68 -4.09 -15.15
C VAL A 157 -9.07 -2.71 -14.95
N SER A 158 -7.89 -2.49 -15.51
CA SER A 158 -7.18 -1.21 -15.43
C SER A 158 -7.18 -0.51 -16.78
N HIS A 159 -7.33 0.81 -16.74
CA HIS A 159 -7.15 1.71 -17.87
C HIS A 159 -6.12 2.78 -17.48
N GLY A 160 -5.21 3.08 -18.40
CA GLY A 160 -4.25 4.16 -18.22
C GLY A 160 -3.37 4.33 -19.46
N HIS A 161 -2.59 5.39 -19.42
CA HIS A 161 -1.56 5.69 -20.42
C HIS A 161 -0.24 5.92 -19.70
N GLU A 162 0.89 5.65 -20.38
CA GLU A 162 2.17 6.06 -19.83
C GLU A 162 2.19 7.57 -19.64
N ALA A 163 2.64 8.02 -18.46
CA ALA A 163 2.77 9.44 -18.17
C ALA A 163 3.85 10.03 -19.08
N PRO A 164 3.60 11.20 -19.70
CA PRO A 164 4.64 11.91 -20.43
C PRO A 164 5.90 12.11 -19.57
N PRO A 165 7.10 11.90 -20.16
CA PRO A 165 8.34 12.18 -19.46
C PRO A 165 8.37 13.68 -19.06
N PRO A 166 9.03 14.02 -17.94
CA PRO A 166 9.19 15.42 -17.56
C PRO A 166 9.96 16.20 -18.65
N GLU A 167 9.61 17.47 -18.84
CA GLU A 167 10.25 18.35 -19.84
C GLU A 167 11.72 18.62 -19.51
N GLU A 168 12.02 18.73 -18.21
CA GLU A 168 13.40 18.69 -17.69
C GLU A 168 13.73 17.25 -17.32
N PRO A 169 14.97 16.77 -17.58
CA PRO A 169 15.37 15.47 -17.09
C PRO A 169 15.19 15.45 -15.56
N ALA A 170 14.39 14.50 -15.07
CA ALA A 170 14.26 14.27 -13.64
C ALA A 170 15.68 14.14 -13.05
N PRO A 171 15.93 14.65 -11.83
CA PRO A 171 17.21 14.45 -11.20
C PRO A 171 17.57 12.96 -11.25
N SER A 172 18.83 12.67 -11.60
CA SER A 172 19.30 11.29 -11.78
C SER A 172 19.25 10.45 -10.50
N SER A 173 18.97 11.08 -9.36
CA SER A 173 18.85 10.46 -8.06
C SER A 173 17.54 10.90 -7.40
N PRO A 174 16.87 9.99 -6.67
CA PRO A 174 15.84 10.39 -5.73
C PRO A 174 16.43 11.29 -4.62
N PRO A 175 15.57 12.02 -3.87
CA PRO A 175 16.02 12.75 -2.70
C PRO A 175 16.72 11.81 -1.70
N PRO A 176 17.63 12.32 -0.85
CA PRO A 176 18.16 11.53 0.25
C PRO A 176 17.01 10.99 1.10
N ALA A 177 16.96 9.67 1.26
CA ALA A 177 15.99 8.97 2.11
C ALA A 177 16.66 7.77 2.78
N ARG A 178 16.16 7.35 3.94
CA ARG A 178 16.70 6.16 4.64
C ARG A 178 16.41 4.88 3.85
N ALA A 179 15.22 4.81 3.25
CA ALA A 179 14.82 3.73 2.37
C ALA A 179 14.15 4.25 1.09
N ALA A 180 14.11 3.41 0.06
CA ALA A 180 13.33 3.63 -1.13
C ALA A 180 12.54 2.37 -1.50
N VAL A 181 11.35 2.54 -2.09
CA VAL A 181 10.57 1.44 -2.65
C VAL A 181 10.57 1.56 -4.18
N ALA A 182 11.01 0.51 -4.85
CA ALA A 182 11.10 0.42 -6.30
C ALA A 182 10.07 -0.58 -6.84
N SER A 183 9.13 -0.10 -7.64
CA SER A 183 8.28 -0.99 -8.43
C SER A 183 8.95 -1.33 -9.75
N LEU A 184 9.42 -2.57 -9.90
CA LEU A 184 10.10 -3.04 -11.10
C LEU A 184 9.12 -3.11 -12.27
N VAL A 185 9.50 -2.49 -13.39
CA VAL A 185 8.70 -2.46 -14.62
C VAL A 185 9.35 -3.40 -15.65
N PRO A 186 8.67 -4.47 -16.08
CA PRO A 186 9.18 -5.39 -17.09
C PRO A 186 9.67 -4.67 -18.35
N GLY A 187 10.88 -5.00 -18.80
CA GLY A 187 11.50 -4.46 -20.01
C GLY A 187 12.06 -3.03 -19.89
N ARG A 188 12.06 -2.44 -18.68
CA ARG A 188 12.54 -1.07 -18.45
C ARG A 188 13.57 -1.02 -17.31
N GLY A 189 14.80 -0.68 -17.65
CA GLY A 189 15.85 -0.39 -16.66
C GLY A 189 15.52 0.84 -15.82
N GLN A 190 15.92 0.81 -14.55
CA GLN A 190 15.59 1.84 -13.57
C GLN A 190 16.85 2.31 -12.85
N GLU A 191 17.71 3.02 -13.58
CA GLU A 191 19.04 3.48 -13.11
C GLU A 191 19.01 4.21 -11.74
N TRP A 192 17.87 4.83 -11.40
CA TRP A 192 17.67 5.49 -10.11
C TRP A 192 17.80 4.54 -8.91
N VAL A 193 17.50 3.25 -9.09
CA VAL A 193 17.60 2.19 -8.06
C VAL A 193 19.04 2.01 -7.63
N ALA A 194 19.93 1.79 -8.61
CA ALA A 194 21.38 1.70 -8.39
C ALA A 194 21.93 2.97 -7.71
N GLU A 195 21.49 4.14 -8.17
CA GLU A 195 21.94 5.42 -7.63
C GLU A 195 21.45 5.64 -6.19
N ALA A 196 20.21 5.29 -5.87
CA ALA A 196 19.67 5.36 -4.50
C ALA A 196 20.49 4.48 -3.54
N ALA A 197 20.77 3.24 -3.94
CA ALA A 197 21.60 2.32 -3.17
C ALA A 197 23.02 2.88 -2.95
N ARG A 198 23.64 3.42 -4.01
CA ARG A 198 24.99 4.02 -3.94
C ARG A 198 25.07 5.23 -3.00
N ARG A 199 23.97 5.98 -2.85
CA ARG A 199 23.86 7.12 -1.93
C ARG A 199 23.50 6.71 -0.50
N GLY A 200 23.29 5.42 -0.25
CA GLY A 200 23.09 4.85 1.09
C GLY A 200 21.64 4.58 1.46
N SER A 201 20.68 4.72 0.54
CA SER A 201 19.30 4.30 0.78
C SER A 201 19.18 2.78 0.74
N THR A 202 18.43 2.20 1.69
CA THR A 202 18.06 0.77 1.62
C THR A 202 16.90 0.61 0.65
N VAL A 203 17.08 -0.12 -0.45
CA VAL A 203 16.04 -0.25 -1.49
C VAL A 203 15.24 -1.55 -1.30
N PHE A 204 13.92 -1.43 -1.33
CA PHE A 204 12.98 -2.53 -1.31
C PHE A 204 12.27 -2.61 -2.65
N ALA A 205 12.34 -3.75 -3.33
CA ALA A 205 11.70 -3.93 -4.63
C ALA A 205 10.36 -4.67 -4.48
N ASP A 206 9.39 -4.24 -5.27
CA ASP A 206 8.23 -5.06 -5.64
C ASP A 206 8.13 -5.15 -7.17
N VAL A 207 7.19 -5.95 -7.65
CA VAL A 207 6.91 -6.07 -9.07
C VAL A 207 5.41 -6.10 -9.27
N GLY A 208 4.95 -5.53 -10.39
CA GLY A 208 3.56 -5.64 -10.81
C GLY A 208 3.31 -6.87 -11.68
N TRP A 209 2.04 -7.08 -12.01
CA TRP A 209 1.66 -8.10 -12.98
C TRP A 209 2.21 -7.81 -14.38
N ASP A 210 2.88 -8.79 -14.99
CA ASP A 210 3.29 -8.73 -16.40
C ASP A 210 2.14 -9.20 -17.32
N ASP A 211 1.47 -8.23 -17.94
CA ASP A 211 0.36 -8.46 -18.88
C ASP A 211 0.81 -9.06 -20.22
N THR A 212 2.09 -8.93 -20.57
CA THR A 212 2.67 -9.55 -21.77
C THR A 212 2.84 -11.05 -21.62
N GLY A 213 2.84 -11.54 -20.37
CA GLY A 213 3.05 -12.95 -20.06
C GLY A 213 4.48 -13.42 -20.29
N ARG A 214 5.43 -12.50 -20.49
CA ARG A 214 6.84 -12.84 -20.75
C ARG A 214 7.48 -13.42 -19.50
N TRP A 215 7.31 -12.77 -18.35
CA TRP A 215 7.90 -13.14 -17.05
C TRP A 215 9.41 -13.43 -17.20
N ASP A 216 10.15 -12.49 -17.79
CA ASP A 216 11.58 -12.62 -18.08
C ASP A 216 12.40 -12.38 -16.81
N PRO A 217 13.24 -13.31 -16.34
CA PRO A 217 14.14 -13.06 -15.22
C PRO A 217 15.07 -11.84 -15.42
N ALA A 218 15.36 -11.45 -16.67
CA ALA A 218 16.13 -10.23 -16.95
C ALA A 218 15.43 -8.95 -16.46
N ASP A 219 14.11 -8.97 -16.31
CA ASP A 219 13.33 -7.86 -15.74
C ASP A 219 13.62 -7.66 -14.24
N LEU A 220 14.28 -8.62 -13.59
CA LEU A 220 14.69 -8.57 -12.19
C LEU A 220 16.16 -8.17 -12.00
N ALA A 221 16.86 -7.70 -13.05
CA ALA A 221 18.28 -7.38 -12.97
C ALA A 221 18.61 -6.35 -11.86
N GLU A 222 17.75 -5.36 -11.65
CA GLU A 222 17.91 -4.31 -10.63
C GLU A 222 17.89 -4.86 -9.17
N LEU A 223 17.47 -6.12 -8.95
CA LEU A 223 17.51 -6.73 -7.62
C LEU A 223 18.91 -6.81 -7.02
N GLU A 224 19.96 -6.75 -7.84
CA GLU A 224 21.35 -6.69 -7.35
C GLU A 224 21.64 -5.45 -6.49
N HIS A 225 20.82 -4.40 -6.61
CA HIS A 225 20.92 -3.15 -5.87
C HIS A 225 19.91 -3.05 -4.71
N CYS A 226 19.07 -4.07 -4.53
CA CYS A 226 18.00 -4.08 -3.55
C CYS A 226 18.39 -4.89 -2.30
N GLU A 227 17.88 -4.48 -1.14
CA GLU A 227 17.98 -5.23 0.10
C GLU A 227 16.95 -6.36 0.16
N ALA A 228 15.75 -6.12 -0.33
CA ALA A 228 14.67 -7.11 -0.32
C ALA A 228 13.78 -7.04 -1.56
N PHE A 229 13.16 -8.16 -1.89
CA PHE A 229 12.16 -8.29 -2.96
C PHE A 229 10.87 -8.89 -2.41
N LEU A 230 9.72 -8.27 -2.69
CA LEU A 230 8.44 -8.57 -2.05
C LEU A 230 7.31 -8.95 -3.05
N PRO A 231 7.47 -9.96 -3.93
CA PRO A 231 6.42 -10.38 -4.85
C PRO A 231 5.30 -11.17 -4.15
N ASN A 232 4.16 -11.31 -4.82
CA ASN A 232 3.19 -12.33 -4.45
C ASN A 232 3.58 -13.73 -4.98
N ALA A 233 2.90 -14.76 -4.47
CA ALA A 233 3.14 -16.16 -4.84
C ALA A 233 3.09 -16.40 -6.36
N GLU A 234 2.13 -15.82 -7.06
CA GLU A 234 1.95 -16.03 -8.50
C GLU A 234 3.07 -15.36 -9.31
N GLU A 235 3.40 -14.11 -9.00
CA GLU A 235 4.53 -13.39 -9.59
C GLU A 235 5.85 -14.14 -9.35
N ALA A 236 6.11 -14.54 -8.10
CA ALA A 236 7.33 -15.25 -7.73
C ALA A 236 7.46 -16.57 -8.51
N MET A 237 6.40 -17.37 -8.58
CA MET A 237 6.39 -18.64 -9.31
C MET A 237 6.59 -18.44 -10.81
N ARG A 238 5.98 -17.41 -11.41
CA ARG A 238 6.11 -17.14 -12.84
C ARG A 238 7.50 -16.69 -13.25
N TYR A 239 8.12 -15.79 -12.48
CA TYR A 239 9.51 -15.37 -12.74
C TYR A 239 10.50 -16.51 -12.54
N THR A 240 10.31 -17.33 -11.50
CA THR A 240 11.23 -18.44 -11.19
C THR A 240 10.94 -19.73 -11.96
N ARG A 241 9.82 -19.79 -12.69
CA ARG A 241 9.32 -21.00 -13.37
C ARG A 241 9.15 -22.18 -12.41
N THR A 242 8.68 -21.90 -11.21
CA THR A 242 8.39 -22.90 -10.18
C THR A 242 6.88 -23.08 -9.99
N ASP A 243 6.48 -24.17 -9.35
CA ASP A 243 5.09 -24.52 -9.03
C ASP A 243 4.78 -24.43 -7.52
N CYS A 244 5.75 -23.96 -6.74
CA CYS A 244 5.66 -23.86 -5.28
C CYS A 244 6.21 -22.50 -4.80
N PRO A 245 5.43 -21.72 -4.04
CA PRO A 245 5.86 -20.39 -3.57
C PRO A 245 7.14 -20.43 -2.71
N ARG A 246 7.32 -21.50 -1.91
CA ARG A 246 8.52 -21.67 -1.07
C ARG A 246 9.75 -22.00 -1.91
N ALA A 247 9.59 -22.72 -3.02
CA ALA A 247 10.66 -22.96 -3.98
C ALA A 247 11.00 -21.68 -4.74
N ALA A 248 9.99 -20.90 -5.14
CA ALA A 248 10.16 -19.59 -5.75
C ALA A 248 10.97 -18.64 -4.85
N ALA A 249 10.60 -18.52 -3.58
CA ALA A 249 11.31 -17.67 -2.61
C ALA A 249 12.80 -18.04 -2.49
N ARG A 250 13.13 -19.34 -2.50
CA ARG A 250 14.52 -19.81 -2.46
C ARG A 250 15.28 -19.47 -3.72
N ALA A 251 14.67 -19.61 -4.89
CA ALA A 251 15.29 -19.21 -6.16
C ALA A 251 15.51 -17.68 -6.25
N LEU A 252 14.58 -16.89 -5.70
CA LEU A 252 14.73 -15.43 -5.63
C LEU A 252 15.82 -15.00 -4.64
N ALA A 253 16.06 -15.77 -3.57
CA ALA A 253 17.12 -15.49 -2.61
C ALA A 253 18.54 -15.60 -3.21
N ASP A 254 18.69 -16.21 -4.38
CA ASP A 254 19.95 -16.18 -5.15
C ASP A 254 20.19 -14.82 -5.84
N LEU A 255 19.14 -13.99 -5.98
CA LEU A 255 19.17 -12.70 -6.70
C LEU A 255 19.12 -11.48 -5.76
N VAL A 256 18.55 -11.65 -4.56
CA VAL A 256 18.36 -10.56 -3.59
C VAL A 256 18.68 -11.04 -2.18
N PRO A 257 19.20 -10.19 -1.28
CA PRO A 257 19.52 -10.63 0.07
C PRO A 257 18.34 -11.12 0.90
N LEU A 258 17.16 -10.54 0.74
CA LEU A 258 15.93 -10.98 1.42
C LEU A 258 14.78 -11.13 0.44
N ALA A 259 14.36 -12.37 0.17
CA ALA A 259 13.18 -12.64 -0.65
C ALA A 259 11.97 -12.88 0.26
N VAL A 260 10.90 -12.11 0.09
CA VAL A 260 9.65 -12.23 0.86
C VAL A 260 8.49 -12.49 -0.10
N VAL A 261 7.94 -13.68 -0.08
CA VAL A 261 6.79 -14.05 -0.92
C VAL A 261 5.51 -13.99 -0.11
N THR A 262 4.55 -13.16 -0.54
CA THR A 262 3.22 -13.12 0.08
C THR A 262 2.35 -14.27 -0.44
N LEU A 263 1.66 -14.95 0.47
CA LEU A 263 0.86 -16.16 0.24
C LEU A 263 -0.65 -15.90 0.43
N GLY A 264 -1.07 -14.65 0.33
CA GLY A 264 -2.45 -14.24 0.57
C GLY A 264 -2.94 -14.66 1.97
N SER A 265 -3.98 -15.50 2.02
CA SER A 265 -4.57 -15.97 3.28
C SER A 265 -3.66 -16.88 4.12
N GLU A 266 -2.57 -17.40 3.56
CA GLU A 266 -1.58 -18.20 4.29
C GLU A 266 -0.51 -17.33 4.98
N GLY A 267 -0.44 -16.03 4.65
CA GLY A 267 0.50 -15.08 5.24
C GLY A 267 1.68 -14.79 4.33
N ALA A 268 2.90 -14.93 4.85
CA ALA A 268 4.12 -14.66 4.08
C ALA A 268 5.26 -15.64 4.45
N TYR A 269 6.09 -15.93 3.45
CA TYR A 269 7.29 -16.76 3.58
C TYR A 269 8.52 -15.97 3.13
N ALA A 270 9.54 -15.92 3.98
CA ALA A 270 10.77 -15.19 3.72
C ALA A 270 11.99 -16.11 3.72
N VAL A 271 12.95 -15.81 2.87
CA VAL A 271 14.26 -16.48 2.78
C VAL A 271 15.34 -15.41 2.79
N ASP A 272 16.28 -15.52 3.71
CA ASP A 272 17.51 -14.72 3.72
C ASP A 272 18.56 -15.42 2.85
N GLY A 273 18.92 -14.82 1.73
CA GLY A 273 19.91 -15.34 0.79
C GLY A 273 21.34 -15.33 1.32
N ARG A 274 21.63 -14.52 2.35
CA ARG A 274 22.97 -14.45 2.96
C ARG A 274 23.22 -15.62 3.91
N THR A 275 22.19 -16.07 4.62
CA THR A 275 22.30 -17.10 5.67
C THR A 275 21.65 -18.42 5.29
N GLY A 276 20.70 -18.39 4.34
CA GLY A 276 19.81 -19.52 4.02
C GLY A 276 18.70 -19.72 5.06
N GLU A 277 18.58 -18.85 6.05
CA GLU A 277 17.51 -18.92 7.05
C GLU A 277 16.15 -18.60 6.43
N THR A 278 15.09 -19.18 6.99
CA THR A 278 13.73 -19.02 6.50
C THR A 278 12.79 -18.66 7.62
N ALA A 279 11.85 -17.76 7.36
CA ALA A 279 10.81 -17.37 8.30
C ALA A 279 9.43 -17.48 7.64
N GLU A 280 8.42 -17.83 8.44
CA GLU A 280 7.02 -17.90 7.99
C GLU A 280 6.15 -17.22 9.03
N VAL A 281 5.24 -16.36 8.56
CA VAL A 281 4.31 -15.64 9.41
C VAL A 281 2.90 -15.89 8.87
N PRO A 282 1.97 -16.41 9.69
CA PRO A 282 0.60 -16.65 9.25
C PRO A 282 -0.13 -15.33 8.99
N ALA A 283 -1.11 -15.34 8.08
CA ALA A 283 -1.98 -14.20 7.88
C ALA A 283 -2.79 -13.89 9.14
N ILE A 284 -3.08 -12.61 9.35
CA ILE A 284 -4.06 -12.20 10.34
C ILE A 284 -5.44 -12.55 9.79
N SER A 285 -6.14 -13.49 10.45
CA SER A 285 -7.48 -13.91 10.04
C SER A 285 -8.46 -12.76 10.20
N VAL A 286 -8.92 -12.21 9.08
CA VAL A 286 -9.97 -11.20 8.98
C VAL A 286 -11.04 -11.69 8.02
N GLU A 287 -12.29 -11.26 8.21
CA GLU A 287 -13.35 -11.49 7.22
C GLU A 287 -13.04 -10.63 5.98
N ALA A 288 -12.56 -11.27 4.91
CA ALA A 288 -12.19 -10.58 3.68
C ALA A 288 -13.46 -10.14 2.93
N LEU A 289 -13.79 -8.85 3.04
CA LEU A 289 -14.85 -8.22 2.26
C LEU A 289 -14.40 -7.92 0.82
N ASP A 290 -13.10 -7.68 0.64
CA ASP A 290 -12.40 -7.54 -0.63
C ASP A 290 -10.91 -7.83 -0.40
N PRO A 291 -10.27 -8.76 -1.14
CA PRO A 291 -8.84 -9.02 -1.04
C PRO A 291 -7.97 -8.00 -1.81
N THR A 292 -8.51 -6.87 -2.29
CA THR A 292 -7.69 -5.80 -2.90
C THR A 292 -6.56 -5.36 -1.96
N GLY A 293 -5.32 -5.70 -2.35
CA GLY A 293 -4.11 -5.42 -1.59
C GLY A 293 -3.80 -6.45 -0.49
N PRO A 294 -3.42 -7.70 -0.83
CA PRO A 294 -2.96 -8.67 0.19
C PRO A 294 -1.67 -8.23 0.91
N GLY A 295 -0.98 -7.18 0.42
CA GLY A 295 0.23 -6.61 1.03
C GLY A 295 0.05 -5.27 1.76
N THR A 296 -1.12 -4.62 1.73
CA THR A 296 -1.25 -3.23 2.20
C THR A 296 -2.66 -2.92 2.71
N CYS A 297 -2.76 -2.53 3.98
CA CYS A 297 -3.99 -2.35 4.75
C CYS A 297 -4.95 -1.31 4.13
N SER A 298 -6.04 -1.76 3.51
CA SER A 298 -7.11 -0.91 2.98
C SER A 298 -7.95 -0.28 4.10
N SER A 299 -8.25 1.02 3.97
CA SER A 299 -9.13 1.79 4.86
C SER A 299 -10.54 1.20 4.99
N PRO A 300 -11.25 1.38 6.12
CA PRO A 300 -12.62 0.92 6.26
C PRO A 300 -13.55 1.70 5.32
N VAL A 301 -14.19 0.99 4.38
CA VAL A 301 -15.36 1.49 3.64
C VAL A 301 -16.49 1.71 4.64
N SER A 302 -16.95 2.96 4.77
CA SER A 302 -18.09 3.35 5.58
C SER A 302 -19.35 2.63 5.10
N SER A 303 -19.76 1.55 5.78
CA SER A 303 -21.10 1.00 5.58
C SER A 303 -22.13 1.96 6.18
N PRO A 304 -23.23 2.31 5.48
CA PRO A 304 -24.33 3.04 6.09
C PRO A 304 -24.91 2.18 7.22
N ALA A 305 -24.82 2.70 8.44
CA ALA A 305 -25.33 2.06 9.64
C ALA A 305 -26.79 1.65 9.47
N ARG A 306 -27.06 0.35 9.56
CA ARG A 306 -28.41 -0.21 9.57
C ARG A 306 -29.03 0.12 10.93
N SER A 307 -29.87 1.15 11.00
CA SER A 307 -30.71 1.41 12.18
C SER A 307 -31.72 0.26 12.37
N PRO A 308 -31.87 -0.31 13.58
CA PRO A 308 -32.92 -1.27 13.85
C PRO A 308 -34.23 -0.55 14.21
N GLY A 309 -35.24 -0.71 13.37
CA GLY A 309 -36.59 -0.18 13.55
C GLY A 309 -37.03 0.59 12.30
N GLY A 310 -38.12 0.30 11.62
CA GLY A 310 -39.32 -0.45 11.93
C GLY A 310 -40.44 0.16 11.07
N ARG A 311 -41.33 -0.69 10.58
CA ARG A 311 -42.54 -0.42 9.76
C ARG A 311 -42.35 -0.38 8.24
N SER A 312 -42.84 -1.45 7.65
CA SER A 312 -43.29 -1.58 6.27
C SER A 312 -44.39 -0.55 5.94
N PRO A 313 -44.33 0.13 4.77
CA PRO A 313 -45.51 0.70 4.16
C PRO A 313 -46.14 -0.32 3.21
N THR A 314 -47.43 -0.52 3.43
CA THR A 314 -48.41 -1.23 2.63
C THR A 314 -48.44 -0.78 1.16
N GLY A 315 -48.48 -1.77 0.26
CA GLY A 315 -49.36 -1.86 -0.92
C GLY A 315 -49.37 -0.74 -1.96
N TRP A 316 -48.98 -1.07 -3.20
CA TRP A 316 -49.47 -0.41 -4.41
C TRP A 316 -49.93 -1.48 -5.44
N PRO A 317 -51.02 -1.25 -6.18
CA PRO A 317 -51.68 -2.27 -7.00
C PRO A 317 -51.04 -2.40 -8.39
N SER A 318 -51.08 -3.61 -8.96
CA SER A 318 -50.70 -3.92 -10.33
C SER A 318 -51.67 -3.32 -11.36
N PRO A 319 -51.20 -2.83 -12.52
CA PRO A 319 -52.03 -2.70 -13.70
C PRO A 319 -51.97 -3.98 -14.55
N GLY A 320 -53.12 -4.34 -15.13
CA GLY A 320 -53.23 -5.39 -16.15
C GLY A 320 -52.84 -4.93 -17.55
#